data_AF-A0A376TZ91-F1
#
_entry.id   AF-A0A376TZ91-F1
#
_cell.length_a   1.000
_cell.length_b   1.000
_cell.length_c   1.000
_cell.angle_alpha   90.00
_cell.angle_beta   90.00
_cell.angle_gamma   90.00
#
_symmetry.space_group_name_H-M   'P 1'
#
loop_
_entity.id
_entity.type
_entity.pdbx_description
1 polymer ?
#
loop_
_entity_poly.entity_id
_entity_poly.type
_entity_poly.pdbx_seq_one_letter_code
_entity_poly.pdbx_strand_id
1 'polypeptide(L)'
;MPCRPIASVLVVDQGRRALAIFLQNQVSVTFQVDIHPAAKIGRGIMLDHATGIVVGETAVIENDVSILQSVTLGGTGKSGGDRHPKIREG
;
A
#
# COMPACT_ATOMS: atom_id res chain seq x y z
N MET A 1 1.83 -24.71 2.71
CA MET A 1 2.90 -23.78 2.29
C MET A 1 2.22 -22.49 1.82
N PRO A 2 2.36 -21.33 2.47
CA PRO A 2 1.72 -20.13 1.95
C PRO A 2 2.66 -19.45 0.96
N CYS A 3 2.27 -19.42 -0.32
CA CYS A 3 2.82 -18.53 -1.32
C CYS A 3 2.69 -17.09 -0.80
N ARG A 4 3.82 -16.46 -0.47
CA ARG A 4 3.86 -15.06 -0.09
C ARG A 4 3.74 -14.20 -1.37
N PRO A 5 2.72 -13.32 -1.50
CA PRO A 5 2.59 -12.45 -2.67
C PRO A 5 3.77 -11.48 -2.74
N ILE A 6 4.06 -10.94 -3.93
CA ILE A 6 5.17 -10.01 -4.22
C ILE A 6 5.14 -8.77 -3.30
N ALA A 7 3.97 -8.40 -2.75
CA ALA A 7 3.83 -7.38 -1.70
C ALA A 7 4.61 -7.66 -0.40
N SER A 8 4.96 -8.93 -0.14
CA SER A 8 5.74 -9.34 1.03
C SER A 8 7.20 -8.86 1.04
N VAL A 9 7.71 -8.35 -0.09
CA VAL A 9 9.07 -7.78 -0.17
C VAL A 9 9.19 -6.43 0.55
N LEU A 10 8.08 -5.71 0.74
CA LEU A 10 8.05 -4.42 1.45
C LEU A 10 7.73 -4.56 2.93
N VAL A 11 7.42 -5.76 3.42
CA VAL A 11 7.00 -5.97 4.82
C VAL A 11 8.16 -5.67 5.76
N VAL A 12 7.93 -4.72 6.67
CA VAL A 12 8.82 -4.31 7.77
C VAL A 12 8.90 -5.42 8.83
N ASP A 13 9.34 -6.62 8.47
CA ASP A 13 9.43 -7.76 9.40
C ASP A 13 10.86 -8.01 9.91
N GLN A 14 11.87 -7.29 9.39
CA GLN A 14 13.29 -7.63 9.60
C GLN A 14 14.21 -6.45 9.95
N GLY A 15 13.70 -5.38 10.57
CA GLY A 15 14.54 -4.22 10.96
C GLY A 15 15.09 -3.39 9.80
N ARG A 16 14.73 -3.70 8.55
CA ARG A 16 15.17 -3.02 7.33
C ARG A 16 14.23 -1.89 6.90
N ARG A 17 13.81 -1.04 7.84
CA ARG A 17 12.86 0.04 7.56
C ARG A 17 13.37 1.01 6.49
N ALA A 18 14.67 1.31 6.50
CA ALA A 18 15.31 2.17 5.49
C ALA A 18 15.22 1.58 4.08
N LEU A 19 15.40 0.26 3.92
CA LEU A 19 15.30 -0.40 2.63
C LEU A 19 13.85 -0.40 2.12
N ALA A 20 12.88 -0.62 3.01
CA ALA A 20 11.46 -0.59 2.64
C ALA A 20 11.03 0.80 2.13
N ILE A 21 11.47 1.88 2.81
CA ILE A 21 11.22 3.25 2.36
C ILE A 21 11.96 3.56 1.05
N PHE A 22 13.20 3.07 0.89
CA PHE A 22 13.92 3.22 -0.36
C PHE A 22 13.18 2.56 -1.54
N LEU A 23 12.71 1.32 -1.35
CA LEU A 23 11.94 0.60 -2.36
C LEU A 23 10.60 1.27 -2.64
N GLN A 24 9.90 1.75 -1.61
CA GLN A 24 8.66 2.54 -1.77
C GLN A 24 8.91 3.76 -2.66
N ASN A 25 9.98 4.52 -2.42
CA ASN A 25 10.34 5.66 -3.26
C ASN A 25 10.67 5.25 -4.71
N GLN A 26 11.39 4.14 -4.90
CA GLN A 26 11.68 3.64 -6.25
C GLN A 26 10.40 3.22 -6.99
N VAL A 27 9.49 2.52 -6.30
CA VAL A 27 8.20 2.10 -6.87
C VAL A 27 7.35 3.32 -7.23
N SER A 28 7.32 4.35 -6.38
CA SER A 28 6.62 5.61 -6.68
C SER A 28 7.18 6.30 -7.91
N VAL A 29 8.51 6.38 -8.06
CA VAL A 29 9.13 7.01 -9.23
C VAL A 29 8.90 6.19 -10.51
N THR A 30 9.06 4.87 -10.46
CA THR A 30 8.99 4.01 -11.66
C THR A 30 7.56 3.73 -12.09
N PHE A 31 6.66 3.41 -11.16
CA PHE A 31 5.30 2.95 -11.44
C PHE A 31 4.22 4.01 -11.14
N GLN A 32 4.61 5.17 -10.62
CA GLN A 32 3.67 6.23 -10.19
C GLN A 32 2.65 5.71 -9.15
N VAL A 33 3.06 4.72 -8.36
CA VAL A 33 2.30 4.07 -7.30
C VAL A 33 3.05 4.27 -5.98
N ASP A 34 2.46 5.00 -5.04
CA ASP A 34 3.03 5.21 -3.73
C ASP A 34 2.28 4.36 -2.69
N ILE A 35 2.90 3.29 -2.22
CA ILE A 35 2.32 2.41 -1.20
C ILE A 35 3.27 2.35 -0.01
N HIS A 36 2.82 2.88 1.12
CA HIS A 36 3.60 2.82 2.34
C HIS A 36 3.81 1.35 2.77
N PRO A 37 5.04 0.93 3.15
CA PRO A 37 5.36 -0.47 3.45
C PRO A 37 4.64 -1.04 4.67
N ALA A 38 4.06 -0.20 5.52
CA ALA A 38 3.24 -0.61 6.66
C ALA A 38 1.73 -0.75 6.36
N ALA A 39 1.29 -0.37 5.15
CA ALA A 39 -0.08 -0.56 4.72
C ALA A 39 -0.42 -2.05 4.69
N LYS A 40 -1.66 -2.39 5.09
CA LYS A 40 -2.12 -3.78 5.09
C LYS A 40 -2.91 -4.02 3.81
N ILE A 41 -2.40 -4.90 2.97
CA ILE A 41 -2.99 -5.24 1.67
C ILE A 41 -3.38 -6.71 1.66
N GLY A 42 -4.62 -6.99 1.29
CA GLY A 42 -5.19 -8.32 1.12
C GLY A 42 -4.68 -9.04 -0.14
N ARG A 43 -5.45 -10.02 -0.60
CA ARG A 43 -5.16 -10.80 -1.82
C ARG A 43 -6.22 -10.54 -2.87
N GLY A 44 -5.91 -10.82 -4.14
CA GLY A 44 -6.87 -10.57 -5.23
C GLY A 44 -7.03 -9.09 -5.60
N ILE A 45 -6.05 -8.26 -5.25
CA ILE A 45 -6.09 -6.82 -5.53
C ILE A 45 -5.80 -6.58 -7.02
N MET A 46 -6.67 -5.86 -7.71
CA MET A 46 -6.43 -5.38 -9.06
C MET A 46 -6.12 -3.87 -9.01
N LEU A 47 -4.93 -3.49 -9.47
CA LEU A 47 -4.55 -2.09 -9.66
C LEU A 47 -4.64 -1.79 -11.15
N ASP A 48 -5.76 -1.20 -11.58
CA ASP A 48 -5.98 -0.87 -12.97
C ASP A 48 -5.47 0.53 -13.29
N HIS A 49 -4.67 0.65 -14.36
CA HIS A 49 -4.03 1.91 -14.75
C HIS A 49 -3.32 2.66 -13.60
N ALA A 50 -2.67 1.91 -12.70
CA ALA A 50 -2.22 2.26 -11.34
C ALA A 50 -1.50 3.63 -11.10
N THR A 51 -1.23 4.39 -12.14
CA THR A 51 -0.76 5.78 -12.11
C THR A 51 -1.55 6.64 -11.13
N GLY A 52 -0.86 7.27 -10.19
CA GLY A 52 -1.43 8.20 -9.23
C GLY A 52 -2.10 7.54 -8.02
N ILE A 53 -1.91 6.24 -7.82
CA ILE A 53 -2.38 5.56 -6.62
C ILE A 53 -1.48 5.93 -5.42
N VAL A 54 -2.10 6.35 -4.32
CA VAL A 54 -1.42 6.67 -3.06
C VAL A 54 -2.08 5.91 -1.91
N VAL A 55 -1.31 5.11 -1.16
CA VAL A 55 -1.78 4.31 -0.03
C VAL A 55 -0.93 4.63 1.20
N GLY A 56 -1.56 5.21 2.22
CA GLY A 56 -0.86 5.66 3.41
C GLY A 56 -0.59 4.57 4.46
N GLU A 57 0.19 4.94 5.48
CA GLU A 57 0.81 4.03 6.45
C GLU A 57 -0.18 3.10 7.18
N THR A 58 -1.36 3.61 7.56
CA THR A 58 -2.34 2.85 8.35
C THR A 58 -3.51 2.34 7.50
N ALA A 59 -3.41 2.44 6.17
CA ALA A 59 -4.47 2.01 5.28
C ALA A 59 -4.63 0.49 5.35
N VAL A 60 -5.87 0.03 5.26
CA VAL A 60 -6.21 -1.40 5.19
C VAL A 60 -7.02 -1.61 3.93
N ILE A 61 -6.55 -2.50 3.06
CA ILE A 61 -7.28 -2.98 1.89
C ILE A 61 -7.48 -4.47 2.09
N GLU A 62 -8.72 -4.92 2.13
CA GLU A 62 -9.08 -6.34 2.28
C GLU A 62 -8.98 -7.08 0.92
N ASN A 63 -9.62 -8.25 0.80
CA ASN A 63 -9.45 -9.10 -0.38
C ASN A 63 -10.35 -8.64 -1.54
N ASP A 64 -9.95 -9.04 -2.76
CA ASP A 64 -10.73 -8.93 -3.99
C ASP A 64 -11.16 -7.49 -4.38
N VAL A 65 -10.38 -6.50 -3.94
CA VAL A 65 -10.64 -5.08 -4.22
C VAL A 65 -10.01 -4.66 -5.56
N SER A 66 -10.78 -3.91 -6.35
CA SER A 66 -10.28 -3.23 -7.56
C SER A 66 -10.08 -1.73 -7.32
N ILE A 67 -8.87 -1.23 -7.60
CA ILE A 67 -8.50 0.18 -7.46
C ILE A 67 -8.07 0.71 -8.83
N LEU A 68 -8.70 1.81 -9.27
CA LEU A 68 -8.39 2.48 -10.54
C LEU A 68 -7.32 3.58 -10.38
N GLN A 69 -6.93 4.21 -11.49
CA GLN A 69 -6.00 5.34 -11.50
C GLN A 69 -6.41 6.49 -10.56
N SER A 70 -5.41 7.22 -10.07
CA SER A 70 -5.58 8.45 -9.27
C SER A 70 -6.35 8.29 -7.95
N VAL A 71 -6.43 7.08 -7.40
CA VAL A 71 -7.07 6.84 -6.10
C VAL A 71 -6.10 7.13 -4.95
N THR A 72 -6.55 7.90 -3.97
CA THR A 72 -5.76 8.23 -2.77
C THR A 72 -6.44 7.71 -1.50
N LEU A 73 -5.82 6.73 -0.85
CA LEU A 73 -6.12 6.27 0.50
C LEU A 73 -5.24 7.02 1.51
N GLY A 74 -5.38 8.35 1.49
CA GLY A 74 -4.62 9.29 2.31
C GLY A 74 -5.30 9.59 3.64
N GLY A 75 -4.53 10.06 4.62
CA GLY A 75 -5.07 10.43 5.92
C GLY A 75 -5.53 11.88 5.96
N THR A 76 -6.54 12.16 6.79
CA THR A 76 -7.03 13.53 7.04
C THR A 76 -6.30 14.16 8.23
N GLY A 77 -5.77 15.38 8.05
CA GLY A 77 -5.20 16.19 9.14
C GLY A 77 -3.74 15.89 9.55
N LYS A 78 -3.33 16.47 10.69
CA LYS A 78 -1.94 16.45 11.25
C LYS A 78 -1.76 15.48 12.43
N SER A 79 -2.80 14.77 12.83
CA SER A 79 -2.77 13.89 13.99
C SER A 79 -2.10 12.55 13.64
N GLY A 80 -1.20 12.08 14.50
CA GLY A 80 -0.63 10.74 14.42
C GLY A 80 -1.67 9.67 14.82
N GLY A 81 -1.50 8.45 14.33
CA GLY A 81 -2.40 7.31 14.63
C GLY A 81 -3.11 6.76 13.39
N ASP A 82 -4.17 5.98 13.63
CA ASP A 82 -4.97 5.37 12.57
C ASP A 82 -5.84 6.42 11.87
N ARG A 83 -5.36 6.89 10.71
CA ARG A 83 -5.94 8.03 9.99
C ARG A 83 -6.28 7.74 8.54
N HIS A 84 -6.00 6.54 8.04
CA HIS A 84 -6.19 6.18 6.65
C HIS A 84 -7.45 5.32 6.46
N PRO A 85 -8.04 5.32 5.25
CA PRO A 85 -9.24 4.52 4.96
C PRO A 85 -9.03 3.02 5.11
N LYS A 86 -10.12 2.31 5.41
CA LYS A 86 -10.21 0.85 5.48
C LYS A 86 -11.20 0.36 4.44
N ILE A 87 -10.70 -0.15 3.33
CA ILE A 87 -11.51 -0.74 2.26
C ILE A 87 -11.82 -2.19 2.66
N ARG A 88 -13.11 -2.50 2.74
CA ARG A 88 -13.60 -3.85 3.04
C ARG A 88 -13.67 -4.69 1.77
N GLU A 89 -13.77 -6.00 1.94
CA GLU A 89 -13.89 -6.97 0.85
C GLU A 89 -15.09 -6.67 -0.08
N GLY A 90 -14.85 -6.72 -1.39
CA GLY A 90 -15.80 -6.43 -2.47
C GLY A 90 -15.22 -5.54 -3.59
#